data_AF-U7L3Q9-F1
#
_entry.id   AF-U7L3Q9-F1
#
_cell.length_a   1.000
_cell.length_b   1.000
_cell.length_c   1.000
_cell.angle_alpha   90.00
_cell.angle_beta   90.00
_cell.angle_gamma   90.00
#
_symmetry.space_group_name_H-M   'P 1'
#
loop_
_entity.id
_entity.type
_entity.pdbx_description
1 polymer ?
#
loop_
_entity_poly.entity_id
_entity_poly.type
_entity_poly.pdbx_seq_one_letter_code
_entity_poly.pdbx_strand_id
1 'polypeptide(L)'
;MHPRAHAPKLNIMTTPHSVDAQLIDAPLINIAVFRTAPTPEEVSERLTTTFADRLGDITPGKNPGSLMAELDDSFLLHYQAIDTPPTRDSYGLHPILSADARGLDSATAQILVSVLPRDAEGNRAKQFREARREHLELLSKATAVVAEHPECLIVHNPRGNVSIAPNTFLEAVRDNLAPMHIAPVWLTQKGNKILGYTVGLVQAGHPEVQAATESMDPTDLYYKLANIADHVLQGATVKDGDTLSFEEGQPPLTAQEEPWFVDESLPAVTIGF
;
A
#
# COMPACT_ATOMS: atom_id res chain seq x y z
N MET A 1 13.18 5.56 53.77
CA MET A 1 12.86 6.36 52.57
C MET A 1 13.84 5.96 51.48
N HIS A 2 13.39 5.15 50.51
CA HIS A 2 14.22 4.77 49.36
C HIS A 2 14.12 5.86 48.29
N PRO A 3 15.23 6.32 47.69
CA PRO A 3 15.19 7.15 46.50
C PRO A 3 14.67 6.28 45.33
N ARG A 4 13.64 6.78 44.64
CA ARG A 4 13.15 6.20 43.39
C ARG A 4 14.27 6.23 42.36
N ALA A 5 14.65 5.06 41.85
CA ALA A 5 15.47 4.95 40.66
C ALA A 5 14.77 5.68 39.50
N HIS A 6 15.52 6.55 38.83
CA HIS A 6 15.09 7.18 37.58
C HIS A 6 14.76 6.09 36.56
N ALA A 7 13.57 6.18 35.96
CA ALA A 7 13.21 5.37 34.82
C ALA A 7 14.27 5.55 33.71
N PRO A 8 14.69 4.48 33.02
CA PRO A 8 15.62 4.62 31.91
C PRO A 8 14.96 5.45 30.80
N LYS A 9 15.70 6.46 30.33
CA LYS A 9 15.38 7.22 29.12
C LYS A 9 15.21 6.23 27.96
N LEU A 10 14.16 6.41 27.18
CA LEU A 10 13.89 5.68 25.94
C LEU A 10 15.19 5.52 25.15
N ASN A 11 15.58 4.27 24.93
CA ASN A 11 16.72 3.91 24.12
C ASN A 11 16.54 4.54 22.74
N ILE A 12 17.65 5.07 22.23
CA ILE A 12 17.92 5.34 20.82
C ILE A 12 17.16 4.32 19.96
N MET A 13 16.20 4.79 19.14
CA MET A 13 15.60 3.96 18.11
C MET A 13 16.68 3.67 17.06
N THR A 14 17.50 2.66 17.32
CA THR A 14 17.94 1.77 16.25
C THR A 14 16.65 1.12 15.78
N THR A 15 16.00 1.63 14.75
CA THR A 15 14.83 0.98 14.17
C THR A 15 15.26 -0.41 13.80
N PRO A 16 14.82 -1.46 14.51
CA PRO A 16 15.11 -2.81 14.09
C PRO A 16 14.42 -2.98 12.72
N HIS A 17 14.70 -4.07 12.03
CA HIS A 17 13.88 -4.56 10.93
C HIS A 17 12.40 -4.78 11.31
N SER A 18 11.93 -4.29 12.46
CA SER A 18 10.64 -4.58 13.07
C SER A 18 9.54 -3.60 12.74
N VAL A 19 8.33 -4.14 12.68
CA VAL A 19 7.09 -3.37 12.51
C VAL A 19 6.48 -3.06 13.88
N ASP A 20 5.90 -1.88 14.04
CA ASP A 20 5.00 -1.63 15.17
C ASP A 20 3.71 -2.43 14.98
N ALA A 21 3.44 -3.38 15.88
CA ALA A 21 2.30 -4.27 15.80
C ALA A 21 0.95 -3.52 15.78
N GLN A 22 0.88 -2.30 16.33
CA GLN A 22 -0.34 -1.48 16.28
C GLN A 22 -0.69 -1.04 14.86
N LEU A 23 0.29 -0.99 13.95
CA LEU A 23 0.08 -0.65 12.54
C LEU A 23 -0.44 -1.85 11.71
N ILE A 24 -0.48 -3.06 12.29
CA ILE A 24 -0.90 -4.30 11.64
C ILE A 24 -2.20 -4.83 12.26
N ASP A 25 -3.09 -3.93 12.62
CA ASP A 25 -4.36 -4.21 13.28
C ASP A 25 -5.47 -4.69 12.34
N ALA A 26 -5.25 -4.65 11.02
CA ALA A 26 -6.24 -5.03 10.01
C ALA A 26 -5.67 -5.98 8.94
N PRO A 27 -6.50 -6.87 8.37
CA PRO A 27 -6.13 -7.68 7.21
C PRO A 27 -5.77 -6.80 6.00
N LEU A 28 -4.80 -7.26 5.21
CA LEU A 28 -4.43 -6.62 3.95
C LEU A 28 -5.51 -6.94 2.92
N ILE A 29 -6.23 -5.90 2.47
CA ILE A 29 -7.34 -6.00 1.53
C ILE A 29 -7.15 -4.94 0.44
N ASN A 30 -7.39 -5.34 -0.81
CA ASN A 30 -7.69 -4.43 -1.91
C ASN A 30 -9.09 -4.71 -2.43
N ILE A 31 -9.69 -3.72 -3.11
CA ILE A 31 -10.99 -3.84 -3.75
C ILE A 31 -10.80 -3.55 -5.24
N ALA A 32 -11.13 -4.49 -6.10
CA ALA A 32 -11.25 -4.24 -7.54
C ALA A 32 -12.72 -3.99 -7.88
N VAL A 33 -13.01 -2.91 -8.59
CA VAL A 33 -14.38 -2.48 -8.90
C VAL A 33 -14.69 -2.81 -10.36
N PHE A 34 -15.89 -3.33 -10.63
CA PHE A 34 -16.24 -3.85 -11.96
C PHE A 34 -17.59 -3.34 -12.45
N ARG A 35 -17.70 -3.21 -13.78
CA ARG A 35 -19.01 -3.18 -14.45
C ARG A 35 -19.67 -4.55 -14.39
N THR A 36 -18.89 -5.61 -14.60
CA THR A 36 -19.29 -7.01 -14.43
C THR A 36 -18.11 -7.76 -13.84
N ALA A 37 -18.29 -8.36 -12.67
CA ALA A 37 -17.22 -9.08 -12.00
C ALA A 37 -16.88 -10.37 -12.77
N PRO A 38 -15.60 -10.78 -12.82
CA PRO A 38 -15.23 -12.09 -13.33
C PRO A 38 -15.87 -13.21 -12.49
N THR A 39 -16.17 -14.32 -13.16
CA THR A 39 -16.64 -15.55 -12.54
C THR A 39 -15.53 -16.23 -11.71
N PRO A 40 -15.87 -17.05 -10.71
CA PRO A 40 -14.89 -17.83 -9.97
C PRO A 40 -13.99 -18.69 -10.86
N GLU A 41 -14.51 -19.21 -11.97
CA GLU A 41 -13.78 -19.99 -12.96
C GLU A 41 -12.72 -19.13 -13.68
N GLU A 42 -13.08 -17.93 -14.14
CA GLU A 42 -12.14 -16.99 -14.76
C GLU A 42 -11.04 -16.55 -13.79
N VAL A 43 -11.38 -16.32 -12.51
CA VAL A 43 -10.39 -16.01 -11.47
C VAL A 43 -9.46 -17.21 -11.24
N SER A 44 -10.00 -18.43 -11.23
CA SER A 44 -9.21 -19.66 -11.04
C SER A 44 -8.21 -19.90 -12.19
N GLU A 45 -8.62 -19.66 -13.43
CA GLU A 45 -7.75 -19.77 -14.61
C GLU A 45 -6.59 -18.77 -14.55
N ARG A 46 -6.89 -17.52 -14.19
CA ARG A 46 -5.86 -16.47 -14.05
C ARG A 46 -4.93 -16.71 -12.87
N LEU A 47 -5.45 -17.21 -11.74
CA LEU A 47 -4.65 -17.65 -10.60
C LEU A 47 -3.63 -18.72 -11.01
N THR A 48 -4.11 -19.74 -11.73
CA THR A 48 -3.27 -20.84 -12.22
C THR A 48 -2.18 -20.32 -13.16
N THR A 49 -2.51 -19.36 -14.02
CA THR A 49 -1.53 -18.75 -14.93
C THR A 49 -0.50 -17.89 -14.18
N THR A 50 -0.94 -17.14 -13.17
CA THR A 50 -0.11 -16.17 -12.46
C THR A 50 0.85 -16.82 -11.46
N PHE A 51 0.37 -17.81 -10.70
CA PHE A 51 1.13 -18.44 -9.62
C PHE A 51 1.66 -19.83 -10.00
N ALA A 52 1.17 -20.43 -11.08
CA ALA A 52 1.66 -21.69 -11.64
C ALA A 52 1.83 -22.79 -10.56
N ASP A 53 3.04 -23.32 -10.44
CA ASP A 53 3.41 -24.43 -9.55
C ASP A 53 3.37 -24.08 -8.05
N ARG A 54 3.28 -22.79 -7.71
CA ARG A 54 3.14 -22.32 -6.33
C ARG A 54 1.73 -22.46 -5.76
N LEU A 55 0.74 -22.61 -6.65
CA LEU A 55 -0.66 -22.67 -6.27
C LEU A 55 -1.01 -24.08 -5.77
N GLY A 56 -1.61 -24.15 -4.59
CA GLY A 56 -2.22 -25.37 -4.05
C GLY A 56 -3.68 -25.50 -4.47
N ASP A 57 -4.49 -26.04 -3.57
CA ASP A 57 -5.92 -26.26 -3.83
C ASP A 57 -6.67 -24.93 -4.02
N ILE A 58 -7.47 -24.87 -5.08
CA ILE A 58 -8.48 -23.82 -5.29
C ILE A 58 -9.84 -24.39 -4.88
N THR A 59 -10.51 -23.73 -3.94
CA THR A 59 -11.79 -24.17 -3.40
C THR A 59 -12.81 -23.04 -3.36
N PRO A 60 -14.11 -23.32 -3.50
CA PRO A 60 -15.15 -22.35 -3.23
C PRO A 60 -15.09 -21.87 -1.77
N GLY A 61 -15.22 -20.57 -1.55
CA GLY A 61 -15.35 -20.01 -0.21
C GLY A 61 -16.73 -20.28 0.40
N LYS A 62 -16.92 -19.86 1.65
CA LYS A 62 -18.18 -20.09 2.39
C LYS A 62 -19.37 -19.29 1.84
N ASN A 63 -19.11 -18.17 1.19
CA ASN A 63 -20.14 -17.29 0.65
C ASN A 63 -20.30 -17.52 -0.86
N PRO A 64 -21.48 -17.23 -1.44
CA PRO A 64 -21.63 -17.16 -2.88
C PRO A 64 -20.62 -16.19 -3.52
N GLY A 65 -20.10 -16.54 -4.70
CA GLY A 65 -19.10 -15.74 -5.42
C GLY A 65 -17.73 -15.64 -4.74
N SER A 66 -17.46 -16.52 -3.78
CA SER A 66 -16.21 -16.56 -3.02
C SER A 66 -15.28 -17.65 -3.54
N LEU A 67 -13.99 -17.35 -3.65
CA LEU A 67 -12.95 -18.27 -4.07
C LEU A 67 -11.78 -18.19 -3.10
N MET A 68 -11.21 -19.34 -2.75
CA MET A 68 -10.06 -19.48 -1.88
C MET A 68 -8.99 -20.28 -2.60
N ALA A 69 -7.74 -19.83 -2.56
CA ALA A 69 -6.61 -20.54 -3.16
C ALA A 69 -5.42 -20.57 -2.20
N GLU A 70 -4.86 -21.75 -1.98
CA GLU A 70 -3.64 -21.90 -1.21
C GLU A 70 -2.41 -21.51 -2.05
N LEU A 71 -1.42 -20.90 -1.42
CA LEU A 71 -0.16 -20.51 -2.07
C LEU A 71 1.03 -20.84 -1.18
N ASP A 72 1.98 -21.61 -1.71
CA ASP A 72 3.22 -22.04 -1.05
C ASP A 72 3.01 -22.68 0.35
N ASP A 73 1.86 -23.31 0.60
CA ASP A 73 1.43 -23.82 1.91
C ASP A 73 1.46 -22.78 3.06
N SER A 74 1.63 -21.50 2.72
CA SER A 74 1.99 -20.42 3.65
C SER A 74 0.97 -19.29 3.62
N PHE A 75 0.24 -19.17 2.51
CA PHE A 75 -0.76 -18.13 2.30
C PHE A 75 -2.07 -18.72 1.82
N LEU A 76 -3.13 -17.98 2.12
CA LEU A 76 -4.46 -18.21 1.59
C LEU A 76 -4.90 -16.92 0.89
N LEU A 77 -5.04 -17.01 -0.42
CA LEU A 77 -5.62 -15.94 -1.24
C LEU A 77 -7.14 -16.08 -1.17
N HIS A 78 -7.83 -14.99 -0.88
CA HIS A 78 -9.28 -14.98 -0.79
C HIS A 78 -9.86 -13.88 -1.66
N TYR A 79 -10.81 -14.27 -2.50
CA TYR A 79 -11.55 -13.42 -3.43
C TYR A 79 -13.02 -13.49 -3.07
N GLN A 80 -13.66 -12.35 -2.86
CA GLN A 80 -15.09 -12.27 -2.57
C GLN A 80 -15.77 -11.31 -3.53
N ALA A 81 -16.60 -11.85 -4.43
CA ALA A 81 -17.49 -11.04 -5.24
C ALA A 81 -18.63 -10.44 -4.40
N ILE A 82 -18.93 -9.17 -4.65
CA ILE A 82 -20.05 -8.45 -4.09
C ILE A 82 -20.83 -7.85 -5.25
N ASP A 83 -22.02 -8.40 -5.50
CA ASP A 83 -22.92 -7.97 -6.58
C ASP A 83 -23.76 -6.76 -6.12
N THR A 84 -23.08 -5.69 -5.74
CA THR A 84 -23.73 -4.44 -5.36
C THR A 84 -22.90 -3.27 -5.86
N PRO A 85 -23.54 -2.26 -6.49
CA PRO A 85 -22.84 -1.08 -6.95
C PRO A 85 -22.14 -0.41 -5.76
N PRO A 86 -20.91 0.08 -5.96
CA PRO A 86 -20.24 0.87 -4.94
C PRO A 86 -20.99 2.18 -4.70
N THR A 87 -20.91 2.69 -3.48
CA THR A 87 -21.38 4.04 -3.17
C THR A 87 -20.49 5.07 -3.87
N ARG A 88 -21.10 6.07 -4.51
CA ARG A 88 -20.44 6.98 -5.46
C ARG A 88 -19.22 7.72 -4.90
N ASP A 89 -19.27 8.07 -3.61
CA ASP A 89 -18.23 8.85 -2.93
C ASP A 89 -17.27 7.97 -2.11
N SER A 90 -17.29 6.65 -2.30
CA SER A 90 -16.52 5.72 -1.46
C SER A 90 -15.05 5.59 -1.83
N TYR A 91 -14.62 6.16 -2.95
CA TYR A 91 -13.29 5.91 -3.50
C TYR A 91 -12.55 7.21 -3.76
N GLY A 92 -11.49 7.45 -2.99
CA GLY A 92 -10.54 8.53 -3.26
C GLY A 92 -9.78 8.27 -4.55
N LEU A 93 -10.09 9.01 -5.60
CA LEU A 93 -9.43 8.92 -6.90
C LEU A 93 -8.06 9.59 -6.86
N HIS A 94 -7.01 8.84 -7.13
CA HIS A 94 -5.66 9.38 -7.12
C HIS A 94 -5.44 10.37 -8.27
N PRO A 95 -5.01 11.62 -8.02
CA PRO A 95 -4.99 12.69 -9.02
C PRO A 95 -4.15 12.36 -10.27
N ILE A 96 -3.09 11.58 -10.09
CA ILE A 96 -2.20 11.10 -11.18
C ILE A 96 -2.56 9.67 -11.61
N LEU A 97 -2.48 8.71 -10.69
CA LEU A 97 -2.62 7.27 -10.97
C LEU A 97 -4.04 6.82 -11.36
N SER A 98 -5.08 7.64 -11.21
CA SER A 98 -6.44 7.31 -11.65
C SER A 98 -6.87 8.09 -12.90
N ALA A 99 -5.98 8.78 -13.59
CA ALA A 99 -6.34 9.64 -14.74
C ALA A 99 -7.05 8.87 -15.87
N ASP A 100 -6.71 7.60 -16.06
CA ASP A 100 -7.33 6.73 -17.06
C ASP A 100 -8.55 5.94 -16.54
N ALA A 101 -8.91 6.10 -15.26
CA ALA A 101 -10.09 5.46 -14.70
C ALA A 101 -11.36 6.09 -15.30
N ARG A 102 -12.25 5.26 -15.83
CA ARG A 102 -13.50 5.71 -16.47
C ARG A 102 -14.69 4.87 -16.01
N GLY A 103 -15.87 5.49 -16.04
CA GLY A 103 -17.13 4.74 -15.97
C GLY A 103 -17.49 4.17 -14.60
N LEU A 104 -16.99 4.73 -13.50
CA LEU A 104 -17.39 4.30 -12.14
C LEU A 104 -18.89 4.38 -11.90
N ASP A 105 -19.58 5.34 -12.53
CA ASP A 105 -21.04 5.44 -12.50
C ASP A 105 -21.76 4.22 -13.10
N SER A 106 -21.04 3.32 -13.78
CA SER A 106 -21.54 2.06 -14.33
C SER A 106 -21.06 0.81 -13.60
N ALA A 107 -20.39 0.98 -12.47
CA ALA A 107 -19.99 -0.13 -11.62
C ALA A 107 -21.22 -0.85 -11.04
N THR A 108 -21.23 -2.18 -11.10
CA THR A 108 -22.33 -2.99 -10.53
C THR A 108 -21.83 -4.04 -9.54
N ALA A 109 -20.52 -4.28 -9.51
CA ALA A 109 -19.92 -5.31 -8.68
C ALA A 109 -18.53 -4.90 -8.17
N GLN A 110 -18.08 -5.58 -7.14
CA GLN A 110 -16.75 -5.43 -6.54
C GLN A 110 -16.18 -6.81 -6.22
N ILE A 111 -14.86 -6.96 -6.25
CA ILE A 111 -14.17 -8.11 -5.69
C ILE A 111 -13.23 -7.61 -4.59
N LEU A 112 -13.44 -8.11 -3.37
CA LEU A 112 -12.49 -7.96 -2.28
C LEU A 112 -11.41 -9.02 -2.46
N VAL A 113 -10.17 -8.59 -2.50
CA VAL A 113 -8.98 -9.44 -2.59
C VAL A 113 -8.24 -9.33 -1.27
N SER A 114 -7.96 -10.46 -0.63
CA SER A 114 -7.18 -10.49 0.60
C SER A 114 -6.14 -11.61 0.58
N VAL A 115 -5.06 -11.38 1.30
CA VAL A 115 -3.97 -12.34 1.49
C VAL A 115 -3.86 -12.63 2.97
N LEU A 116 -4.17 -13.87 3.34
CA LEU A 116 -4.17 -14.32 4.73
C LEU A 116 -2.94 -15.21 4.96
N PRO A 117 -1.93 -14.73 5.70
CA PRO A 117 -0.78 -15.56 6.02
C PRO A 117 -1.15 -16.60 7.07
N ARG A 118 -0.56 -17.80 6.97
CA ARG A 118 -0.61 -18.83 8.00
C ARG A 118 0.36 -18.51 9.14
N ASP A 119 0.15 -19.11 10.31
CA ASP A 119 0.74 -18.74 11.61
C ASP A 119 2.20 -18.25 11.57
N ALA A 120 3.11 -19.00 10.93
CA ALA A 120 4.53 -18.65 10.86
C ALA A 120 4.78 -17.33 10.09
N GLU A 121 4.22 -17.20 8.89
CA GLU A 121 4.35 -16.00 8.07
C GLU A 121 3.56 -14.82 8.67
N GLY A 122 2.41 -15.09 9.30
CA GLY A 122 1.65 -14.09 10.02
C GLY A 122 2.45 -13.47 11.17
N ASN A 123 3.21 -14.29 11.91
CA ASN A 123 4.10 -13.81 12.97
C ASN A 123 5.31 -13.06 12.40
N ARG A 124 5.91 -13.55 11.31
CA ARG A 124 7.04 -12.88 10.65
C ARG A 124 6.66 -11.50 10.13
N ALA A 125 5.54 -11.35 9.44
CA ALA A 125 5.07 -10.04 8.97
C ALA A 125 4.66 -9.09 10.11
N LYS A 126 4.34 -9.61 11.29
CA LYS A 126 4.15 -8.79 12.50
C LYS A 126 5.45 -8.32 13.12
N GLN A 127 6.51 -9.09 12.91
CA GLN A 127 7.80 -8.84 13.51
C GLN A 127 8.78 -8.13 12.57
N PHE A 128 8.65 -8.27 11.25
CA PHE A 128 9.66 -7.84 10.27
C PHE A 128 9.04 -7.08 9.09
N ARG A 129 9.65 -5.94 8.74
CA ARG A 129 9.23 -5.05 7.64
C ARG A 129 9.36 -5.73 6.28
N GLU A 130 10.42 -6.49 6.06
CA GLU A 130 10.64 -7.20 4.80
C GLU A 130 9.55 -8.23 4.53
N ALA A 131 9.22 -9.05 5.53
CA ALA A 131 8.11 -10.01 5.44
C ALA A 131 6.77 -9.29 5.24
N ARG A 132 6.57 -8.15 5.91
CA ARG A 132 5.37 -7.34 5.73
C ARG A 132 5.23 -6.79 4.31
N ARG A 133 6.33 -6.29 3.73
CA ARG A 133 6.41 -5.84 2.33
C ARG A 133 6.12 -6.98 1.37
N GLU A 134 6.68 -8.17 1.59
CA GLU A 134 6.39 -9.35 0.76
C GLU A 134 4.90 -9.69 0.75
N HIS A 135 4.20 -9.54 1.89
CA HIS A 135 2.75 -9.73 1.94
C HIS A 135 1.98 -8.65 1.16
N LEU A 136 2.44 -7.39 1.18
CA LEU A 136 1.86 -6.30 0.40
C LEU A 136 2.07 -6.52 -1.11
N GLU A 137 3.26 -6.95 -1.51
CA GLU A 137 3.56 -7.33 -2.90
C GLU A 137 2.71 -8.51 -3.37
N LEU A 138 2.54 -9.51 -2.50
CA LEU A 138 1.66 -10.64 -2.77
C LEU A 138 0.20 -10.18 -2.90
N LEU A 139 -0.28 -9.27 -2.05
CA LEU A 139 -1.61 -8.68 -2.20
C LEU A 139 -1.73 -7.95 -3.55
N SER A 140 -0.72 -7.17 -3.95
CA SER A 140 -0.77 -6.47 -5.24
C SER A 140 -0.80 -7.44 -6.42
N LYS A 141 -0.03 -8.53 -6.38
CA LYS A 141 -0.06 -9.60 -7.40
C LYS A 141 -1.39 -10.35 -7.42
N ALA A 142 -1.94 -10.71 -6.26
CA ALA A 142 -3.27 -11.31 -6.16
C ALA A 142 -4.36 -10.36 -6.69
N THR A 143 -4.22 -9.05 -6.45
CA THR A 143 -5.15 -8.05 -6.98
C THR A 143 -5.04 -7.92 -8.50
N ALA A 144 -3.81 -8.02 -9.04
CA ALA A 144 -3.56 -7.97 -10.49
C ALA A 144 -4.33 -9.07 -11.23
N VAL A 145 -4.44 -10.28 -10.67
CA VAL A 145 -5.21 -11.41 -11.23
C VAL A 145 -6.62 -10.99 -11.64
N VAL A 146 -7.32 -10.23 -10.81
CA VAL A 146 -8.69 -9.78 -11.12
C VAL A 146 -8.71 -8.44 -11.87
N ALA A 147 -7.70 -7.59 -11.66
CA ALA A 147 -7.60 -6.30 -12.33
C ALA A 147 -7.31 -6.40 -13.84
N GLU A 148 -6.73 -7.51 -14.30
CA GLU A 148 -6.57 -7.81 -15.74
C GLU A 148 -7.89 -8.04 -16.48
N HIS A 149 -8.99 -8.23 -15.78
CA HIS A 149 -10.28 -8.42 -16.42
C HIS A 149 -10.74 -7.10 -17.09
N PRO A 150 -11.19 -7.11 -18.36
CA PRO A 150 -11.50 -5.88 -19.12
C PRO A 150 -12.57 -4.98 -18.50
N GLU A 151 -13.47 -5.55 -17.70
CA GLU A 151 -14.53 -4.80 -17.01
C GLU A 151 -14.08 -4.22 -15.66
N CYS A 152 -12.80 -4.36 -15.28
CA CYS A 152 -12.23 -3.67 -14.13
C CYS A 152 -12.17 -2.17 -14.39
N LEU A 153 -12.67 -1.37 -13.45
CA LEU A 153 -12.79 0.07 -13.57
C LEU A 153 -11.73 0.80 -12.74
N ILE A 154 -11.43 0.30 -11.54
CA ILE A 154 -10.38 0.78 -10.63
C ILE A 154 -9.93 -0.34 -9.70
N VAL A 155 -8.71 -0.19 -9.17
CA VAL A 155 -8.21 -0.89 -7.98
C VAL A 155 -8.16 0.09 -6.82
N HIS A 156 -8.72 -0.27 -5.68
CA HIS A 156 -8.85 0.58 -4.51
C HIS A 156 -8.17 -0.04 -3.28
N ASN A 157 -7.28 0.72 -2.65
CA ASN A 157 -6.73 0.44 -1.33
C ASN A 157 -7.58 1.15 -0.27
N PRO A 158 -8.37 0.41 0.54
CA PRO A 158 -9.30 0.99 1.50
C PRO A 158 -8.62 1.68 2.68
N ARG A 159 -7.43 1.23 3.08
CA ARG A 159 -6.74 1.79 4.25
C ARG A 159 -6.09 3.14 3.93
N GLY A 160 -5.66 3.34 2.70
CA GLY A 160 -5.24 4.65 2.21
C GLY A 160 -6.37 5.52 1.63
N ASN A 161 -7.54 4.93 1.39
CA ASN A 161 -8.58 5.50 0.55
C ASN A 161 -8.02 5.99 -0.82
N VAL A 162 -7.20 5.16 -1.45
CA VAL A 162 -6.55 5.48 -2.73
C VAL A 162 -7.01 4.53 -3.82
N SER A 163 -7.39 5.10 -4.96
CA SER A 163 -7.87 4.34 -6.12
C SER A 163 -7.00 4.64 -7.34
N ILE A 164 -6.63 3.58 -8.05
CA ILE A 164 -5.69 3.59 -9.17
C ILE A 164 -6.40 3.00 -10.40
N ALA A 165 -6.09 3.52 -11.58
CA ALA A 165 -6.59 2.97 -12.83
C ALA A 165 -6.01 1.55 -13.04
N PRO A 166 -6.79 0.58 -13.54
CA PRO A 166 -6.36 -0.81 -13.63
C PRO A 166 -5.06 -0.99 -14.42
N ASN A 167 -4.93 -0.36 -15.60
CA ASN A 167 -3.71 -0.45 -16.41
C ASN A 167 -2.48 0.10 -15.67
N THR A 168 -2.61 1.27 -15.03
CA THR A 168 -1.53 1.86 -14.22
C THR A 168 -1.14 0.95 -13.06
N PHE A 169 -2.11 0.33 -12.39
CA PHE A 169 -1.84 -0.63 -11.32
C PHE A 169 -1.11 -1.87 -11.84
N LEU A 170 -1.57 -2.44 -12.97
CA LEU A 170 -0.96 -3.62 -13.59
C LEU A 170 0.47 -3.35 -14.05
N GLU A 171 0.73 -2.20 -14.68
CA GLU A 171 2.07 -1.77 -15.06
C GLU A 171 2.97 -1.61 -13.83
N ALA A 172 2.48 -0.95 -12.79
CA ALA A 172 3.22 -0.79 -11.55
C ALA A 172 3.59 -2.13 -10.89
N VAL A 173 2.67 -3.09 -10.85
CA VAL A 173 2.93 -4.43 -10.31
C VAL A 173 3.91 -5.21 -11.18
N ARG A 174 3.77 -5.15 -12.51
CA ARG A 174 4.67 -5.83 -13.46
C ARG A 174 6.10 -5.30 -13.38
N ASP A 175 6.24 -3.98 -13.30
CA ASP A 175 7.53 -3.28 -13.34
C ASP A 175 8.11 -3.06 -11.94
N ASN A 176 7.47 -3.62 -10.90
CA ASN A 176 7.85 -3.56 -9.49
C ASN A 176 8.02 -2.12 -8.95
N LEU A 177 7.12 -1.23 -9.37
CA LEU A 177 7.07 0.17 -8.92
C LEU A 177 6.27 0.26 -7.63
N ALA A 178 6.84 -0.23 -6.53
CA ALA A 178 6.20 -0.28 -5.21
C ALA A 178 5.57 1.05 -4.74
N PRO A 179 6.16 2.23 -5.00
CA PRO A 179 5.53 3.52 -4.69
C PRO A 179 4.23 3.79 -5.44
N MET A 180 3.85 3.01 -6.45
CA MET A 180 2.60 3.21 -7.19
C MET A 180 1.51 2.22 -6.76
N HIS A 181 1.85 1.02 -6.28
CA HIS A 181 0.87 -0.02 -5.95
C HIS A 181 0.85 -0.43 -4.46
N ILE A 182 1.78 0.05 -3.63
CA ILE A 182 1.83 -0.17 -2.17
C ILE A 182 1.71 1.14 -1.41
N ALA A 183 2.53 2.14 -1.74
CA ALA A 183 2.57 3.42 -1.03
C ALA A 183 2.53 4.64 -2.00
N PRO A 184 1.41 4.85 -2.72
CA PRO A 184 1.20 5.99 -3.62
C PRO A 184 1.51 7.34 -2.98
N VAL A 185 2.21 8.20 -3.74
CA VAL A 185 2.44 9.61 -3.40
C VAL A 185 1.28 10.46 -3.86
N TRP A 186 0.61 11.10 -2.92
CA TRP A 186 -0.46 12.04 -3.16
C TRP A 186 0.05 13.48 -3.12
N LEU A 187 -0.41 14.30 -4.06
CA LEU A 187 -0.17 15.74 -4.04
C LEU A 187 -1.46 16.52 -3.82
N THR A 188 -1.40 17.55 -2.99
CA THR A 188 -2.48 18.51 -2.80
C THR A 188 -1.92 19.92 -2.63
N GLN A 189 -2.79 20.92 -2.67
CA GLN A 189 -2.41 22.32 -2.48
C GLN A 189 -3.08 22.89 -1.24
N LYS A 190 -2.30 23.58 -0.40
CA LYS A 190 -2.79 24.30 0.79
C LYS A 190 -2.18 25.70 0.80
N GLY A 191 -2.99 26.70 0.42
CA GLY A 191 -2.50 28.06 0.23
C GLY A 191 -1.50 28.16 -0.92
N ASN A 192 -0.32 28.74 -0.64
CA ASN A 192 0.80 28.83 -1.59
C ASN A 192 1.70 27.59 -1.59
N LYS A 193 1.42 26.58 -0.75
CA LYS A 193 2.22 25.37 -0.64
C LYS A 193 1.62 24.21 -1.42
N ILE A 194 2.48 23.46 -2.10
CA ILE A 194 2.22 22.11 -2.55
C ILE A 194 2.62 21.18 -1.39
N LEU A 195 1.69 20.30 -1.01
CA LEU A 195 1.93 19.25 -0.04
C LEU A 195 2.01 17.93 -0.79
N GLY A 196 3.08 17.18 -0.57
CA GLY A 196 3.21 15.82 -1.03
C GLY A 196 3.33 14.88 0.17
N TYR A 197 2.67 13.73 0.10
CA TYR A 197 2.73 12.72 1.13
C TYR A 197 2.47 11.33 0.57
N THR A 198 3.11 10.32 1.14
CA THR A 198 2.79 8.92 0.85
C THR A 198 1.51 8.50 1.56
N VAL A 199 0.87 7.47 1.00
CA VAL A 199 -0.28 6.80 1.59
C VAL A 199 -0.05 5.29 1.50
N GLY A 200 0.30 4.65 2.62
CA GLY A 200 0.46 3.19 2.68
C GLY A 200 1.76 2.72 3.32
N LEU A 201 2.74 3.58 3.56
CA LEU A 201 3.99 3.19 4.24
C LEU A 201 3.73 2.66 5.64
N VAL A 202 2.71 3.21 6.33
CA VAL A 202 2.30 2.71 7.65
C VAL A 202 1.90 1.23 7.58
N GLN A 203 1.28 0.80 6.48
CA GLN A 203 0.90 -0.60 6.27
C GLN A 203 2.11 -1.52 6.06
N ALA A 204 3.20 -0.97 5.52
CA ALA A 204 4.48 -1.64 5.38
C ALA A 204 5.31 -1.62 6.68
N GLY A 205 4.86 -0.89 7.71
CA GLY A 205 5.54 -0.78 9.00
C GLY A 205 6.55 0.36 9.08
N HIS A 206 6.40 1.38 8.24
CA HIS A 206 7.21 2.59 8.19
C HIS A 206 6.35 3.83 8.48
N PRO A 207 6.91 4.92 9.04
CA PRO A 207 6.22 6.21 9.02
C PRO A 207 5.88 6.62 7.58
N GLU A 208 4.81 7.41 7.40
CA GLU A 208 4.60 8.06 6.10
C GLU A 208 5.74 9.05 5.82
N VAL A 209 5.98 9.36 4.56
CA VAL A 209 6.95 10.39 4.13
C VAL A 209 6.15 11.54 3.56
N GLN A 210 6.49 12.76 3.96
CA GLN A 210 5.79 13.95 3.51
C GLN A 210 6.73 15.12 3.27
N ALA A 211 6.27 16.10 2.53
CA ALA A 211 6.99 17.35 2.30
C ALA A 211 6.03 18.47 1.91
N ALA A 212 6.43 19.70 2.23
CA ALA A 212 5.70 20.90 1.86
C ALA A 212 6.67 21.90 1.21
N THR A 213 6.29 22.45 0.06
CA THR A 213 7.14 23.37 -0.71
C THR A 213 6.30 24.48 -1.36
N GLU A 214 6.89 25.66 -1.51
CA GLU A 214 6.25 26.83 -2.14
C GLU A 214 6.73 27.05 -3.59
N SER A 215 7.82 26.38 -3.99
CA SER A 215 8.55 26.73 -5.21
C SER A 215 8.99 25.54 -6.07
N MET A 216 8.95 24.31 -5.54
CA MET A 216 9.31 23.13 -6.33
C MET A 216 8.22 22.81 -7.35
N ASP A 217 8.64 22.35 -8.52
CA ASP A 217 7.72 21.80 -9.51
C ASP A 217 6.96 20.59 -8.92
N PRO A 218 5.62 20.48 -9.08
CA PRO A 218 4.86 19.38 -8.54
C PRO A 218 5.33 18.00 -9.02
N THR A 219 5.77 17.89 -10.28
CA THR A 219 6.26 16.63 -10.84
C THR A 219 7.59 16.23 -10.20
N ASP A 220 8.50 17.18 -9.97
CA ASP A 220 9.75 16.93 -9.25
C ASP A 220 9.49 16.48 -7.81
N LEU A 221 8.55 17.14 -7.11
CA LEU A 221 8.16 16.74 -5.76
C LEU A 221 7.60 15.32 -5.73
N TYR A 222 6.72 14.98 -6.68
CA TYR A 222 6.14 13.65 -6.80
C TYR A 222 7.23 12.58 -6.94
N TYR A 223 8.15 12.75 -7.90
CA TYR A 223 9.20 11.75 -8.15
C TYR A 223 10.21 11.66 -7.01
N LYS A 224 10.57 12.78 -6.37
CA LYS A 224 11.46 12.76 -5.20
C LYS A 224 10.83 11.97 -4.05
N LEU A 225 9.56 12.23 -3.72
CA LEU A 225 8.85 11.48 -2.68
C LEU A 225 8.67 10.00 -3.06
N ALA A 226 8.37 9.70 -4.33
CA ALA A 226 8.23 8.32 -4.80
C ALA A 226 9.55 7.54 -4.66
N ASN A 227 10.68 8.18 -4.98
CA ASN A 227 12.01 7.58 -4.80
C ASN A 227 12.35 7.34 -3.33
N ILE A 228 11.99 8.26 -2.41
CA ILE A 228 12.16 8.00 -0.96
C ILE A 228 11.26 6.85 -0.52
N ALA A 229 10.00 6.85 -0.96
CA ALA A 229 9.07 5.78 -0.63
C ALA A 229 9.60 4.42 -1.10
N ASP A 230 10.16 4.33 -2.31
CA ASP A 230 10.80 3.12 -2.82
C ASP A 230 11.99 2.70 -1.97
N HIS A 231 12.88 3.66 -1.65
CA HIS A 231 14.04 3.41 -0.80
C HIS A 231 13.65 2.87 0.58
N VAL A 232 12.62 3.46 1.19
CA VAL A 232 12.06 3.03 2.47
C VAL A 232 11.45 1.63 2.36
N LEU A 233 10.67 1.38 1.30
CA LEU A 233 10.07 0.08 1.03
C LEU A 233 11.15 -1.00 0.80
N GLN A 234 12.32 -0.66 0.26
CA GLN A 234 13.46 -1.60 0.13
C GLN A 234 14.15 -1.93 1.47
N GLY A 235 13.64 -1.42 2.59
CA GLY A 235 14.12 -1.72 3.94
C GLY A 235 14.96 -0.60 4.56
N ALA A 236 15.21 0.49 3.84
CA ALA A 236 15.86 1.65 4.44
C ALA A 236 14.98 2.24 5.54
N THR A 237 15.62 2.80 6.56
CA THR A 237 14.92 3.60 7.56
C THR A 237 15.31 5.05 7.39
N VAL A 238 14.30 5.91 7.38
CA VAL A 238 14.44 7.36 7.56
C VAL A 238 13.81 7.72 8.90
N LYS A 239 14.55 8.43 9.76
CA LYS A 239 14.10 8.90 11.08
C LYS A 239 14.45 10.37 11.28
N ASP A 240 13.94 10.94 12.37
CA ASP A 240 14.28 12.29 12.81
C ASP A 240 15.80 12.51 12.88
N GLY A 241 16.26 13.62 12.30
CA GLY A 241 17.66 14.01 12.21
C GLY A 241 18.47 13.28 11.15
N ASP A 242 17.90 12.32 10.42
CA ASP A 242 18.60 11.71 9.29
C ASP A 242 18.82 12.73 8.17
N THR A 243 19.88 12.47 7.41
CA THR A 243 20.32 13.30 6.30
C THR A 243 20.29 12.48 5.02
N LEU A 244 19.52 12.92 4.02
CA LEU A 244 19.38 12.23 2.73
C LEU A 244 20.08 13.03 1.63
N SER A 245 20.73 12.34 0.69
CA SER A 245 21.31 12.95 -0.49
C SER A 245 20.74 12.29 -1.73
N PHE A 246 20.14 13.09 -2.62
CA PHE A 246 19.51 12.60 -3.84
C PHE A 246 20.43 12.64 -5.05
N GLU A 247 21.28 13.67 -5.13
CA GLU A 247 22.15 13.94 -6.27
C GLU A 247 23.50 14.43 -5.77
N GLU A 248 24.56 14.06 -6.48
CA GLU A 248 25.90 14.52 -6.17
C GLU A 248 25.99 16.05 -6.31
N GLY A 249 26.47 16.72 -5.26
CA GLY A 249 26.62 18.18 -5.24
C GLY A 249 25.38 18.97 -4.81
N GLN A 250 24.23 18.33 -4.53
CA GLN A 250 23.09 19.00 -3.91
C GLN A 250 23.24 19.07 -2.38
N PRO A 251 22.69 20.11 -1.72
CA PRO A 251 22.61 20.14 -0.28
C PRO A 251 21.87 18.91 0.26
N PRO A 252 22.34 18.34 1.38
CA PRO A 252 21.61 17.27 2.01
C PRO A 252 20.24 17.72 2.51
N LEU A 253 19.26 16.84 2.38
CA LEU A 253 17.91 17.02 2.91
C LEU A 253 17.86 16.54 4.36
N THR A 254 17.10 17.24 5.19
CA THR A 254 16.90 16.83 6.59
C THR A 254 15.54 16.18 6.76
N ALA A 255 15.51 15.06 7.47
CA ALA A 255 14.31 14.38 7.91
C ALA A 255 13.92 14.86 9.31
N GLN A 256 12.66 15.22 9.49
CA GLN A 256 12.11 15.59 10.79
C GLN A 256 10.84 14.77 11.08
N GLU A 257 10.72 14.22 12.28
CA GLU A 257 9.48 13.54 12.68
C GLU A 257 8.37 14.56 12.96
N GLU A 258 7.23 14.39 12.30
CA GLU A 258 6.05 15.23 12.43
C GLU A 258 4.76 14.40 12.28
N PRO A 259 3.61 14.88 12.79
CA PRO A 259 2.33 14.26 12.49
C PRO A 259 2.06 14.25 10.98
N TRP A 260 1.42 13.19 10.49
CA TRP A 260 1.05 13.08 9.09
C TRP A 260 0.01 14.14 8.69
N PHE A 261 0.14 14.74 7.50
CA PHE A 261 -0.74 15.82 7.03
C PHE A 261 -2.23 15.46 6.95
N VAL A 262 -2.55 14.17 6.83
CA VAL A 262 -3.93 13.68 6.63
C VAL A 262 -4.56 13.18 7.95
N ASP A 263 -3.78 12.52 8.80
CA ASP A 263 -4.20 12.03 10.11
C ASP A 263 -3.08 12.23 11.12
N GLU A 264 -3.24 13.22 12.00
CA GLU A 264 -2.23 13.61 13.00
C GLU A 264 -1.96 12.51 14.05
N SER A 265 -2.77 11.44 14.09
CA SER A 265 -2.52 10.28 14.95
C SER A 265 -1.49 9.31 14.39
N LEU A 266 -1.14 9.43 13.10
CA LEU A 266 -0.17 8.59 12.43
C LEU A 266 1.20 9.28 12.31
N PRO A 267 2.31 8.54 12.46
CA PRO A 267 3.65 9.10 12.36
C PRO A 267 4.02 9.38 10.90
N ALA A 268 4.70 10.50 10.67
CA ALA A 268 5.33 10.82 9.40
C ALA A 268 6.74 11.39 9.60
N VAL A 269 7.54 11.31 8.54
CA VAL A 269 8.80 12.02 8.39
C VAL A 269 8.64 13.10 7.33
N THR A 270 8.79 14.35 7.75
CA THR A 270 8.83 15.51 6.86
C THR A 270 10.23 15.67 6.29
N ILE A 271 10.33 15.74 4.96
CA ILE A 271 11.57 15.98 4.23
C ILE A 271 11.65 17.47 3.87
N GLY A 272 12.68 18.14 4.38
CA GLY A 272 12.99 19.52 4.02
C GLY A 272 13.76 19.58 2.71
N PHE A 273 13.11 20.05 1.63
CA PHE A 273 13.70 20.32 0.32
C PHE A 273 14.19 21.75 0.18
#